data_AF-A0A7V3LHT3-F1
#
_entry.id   AF-A0A7V3LHT3-F1
#
_cell.length_a   1.000
_cell.length_b   1.000
_cell.length_c   1.000
_cell.angle_alpha   90.00
_cell.angle_beta   90.00
_cell.angle_gamma   90.00
#
_symmetry.space_group_name_H-M   'P 1'
#
loop_
_entity.id
_entity.type
_entity.pdbx_description
1 polymer ?
#
loop_
_entity_poly.entity_id
_entity_poly.type
_entity_poly.pdbx_seq_one_letter_code
_entity_poly.pdbx_strand_id
1 'polypeptide(L)'
;MSRSEELYRRALKVLPGGVSRNTVLWRPHPFYAVRGEGCYVTDVEGVRRLDFANNMCSLIHGHAHPAIVATLCEQAQRGTAFTFATEIEVAYAEYLCARSPSFEKIRFVNSGTEAVMAAIKAARAFTGRFKIA
;
A
#
# COMPACT_ATOMS: atom_id res chain seq x y z
N MET A 1 -2.04 -11.85 -30.07
CA MET A 1 -1.28 -11.03 -29.11
C MET A 1 -2.30 -10.52 -28.09
N SER A 2 -2.15 -10.84 -26.81
CA SER A 2 -3.11 -10.39 -25.78
C SER A 2 -2.90 -8.91 -25.46
N ARG A 3 -3.90 -8.24 -24.89
CA ARG A 3 -3.77 -6.85 -24.45
C ARG A 3 -2.70 -6.72 -23.36
N SER A 4 -2.58 -7.73 -22.50
CA SER A 4 -1.55 -7.83 -21.48
C SER A 4 -0.13 -7.91 -22.08
N GLU A 5 0.04 -8.65 -23.16
CA GLU A 5 1.33 -8.75 -23.86
C GLU A 5 1.73 -7.41 -24.49
N GLU A 6 0.78 -6.70 -25.11
CA GLU A 6 1.00 -5.35 -25.65
C GLU A 6 1.42 -4.36 -24.56
N LEU A 7 0.72 -4.37 -23.42
CA LEU A 7 1.06 -3.54 -22.26
C LEU A 7 2.45 -3.86 -21.74
N TYR A 8 2.82 -5.14 -21.65
CA TYR A 8 4.14 -5.56 -21.19
C TYR A 8 5.26 -5.12 -22.14
N ARG A 9 5.08 -5.24 -23.46
CA ARG A 9 6.04 -4.73 -24.44
C ARG A 9 6.23 -3.22 -24.34
N ARG A 10 5.17 -2.47 -24.05
CA ARG A 10 5.26 -1.03 -23.78
C ARG A 10 5.98 -0.75 -22.46
N ALA A 11 5.63 -1.49 -21.41
CA ALA A 11 6.23 -1.35 -20.09
C ALA A 11 7.74 -1.64 -20.10
N LEU A 12 8.20 -2.68 -20.81
CA LEU A 12 9.62 -3.02 -20.93
C LEU A 12 10.49 -1.90 -21.50
N LYS A 13 9.91 -0.95 -22.25
CA LYS A 13 10.65 0.20 -22.79
C LYS A 13 10.94 1.27 -21.73
N VAL A 14 10.21 1.27 -20.61
CA VAL A 14 10.23 2.35 -19.60
C VAL A 14 10.39 1.86 -18.16
N LEU A 15 10.17 0.57 -17.89
CA LEU A 15 10.30 -0.06 -16.59
C LEU A 15 11.26 -1.26 -16.69
N PRO A 16 12.28 -1.34 -15.82
CA PRO A 16 13.13 -2.52 -15.72
C PRO A 16 12.28 -3.76 -15.41
N GLY A 17 12.38 -4.80 -16.25
CA GLY A 17 11.53 -5.99 -16.12
C GLY A 17 10.03 -5.75 -16.34
N GLY A 18 9.64 -4.58 -16.89
CA GLY A 18 8.27 -4.22 -17.24
C GLY A 18 7.32 -4.00 -16.06
N VAL A 19 7.84 -3.86 -14.83
CA VAL A 19 7.05 -3.64 -13.61
C VAL A 19 7.79 -2.71 -12.64
N SER A 20 7.06 -2.00 -11.77
CA SER A 20 7.64 -1.22 -10.66
C SER A 20 7.66 -1.99 -9.32
N ARG A 21 6.99 -3.15 -9.27
CA ARG A 21 6.87 -3.99 -8.07
C ARG A 21 7.11 -5.45 -8.45
N ASN A 22 8.16 -6.05 -7.89
CA ASN A 22 8.55 -7.42 -8.24
C ASN A 22 7.48 -8.48 -7.95
N THR A 23 6.57 -8.24 -7.00
CA THR A 23 5.51 -9.20 -6.67
C THR A 23 4.50 -9.42 -7.80
N VAL A 24 4.44 -8.51 -8.79
CA VAL A 24 3.58 -8.65 -9.97
C VAL A 24 4.36 -9.09 -11.22
N LEU A 25 5.65 -9.42 -11.08
CA LEU A 25 6.44 -9.95 -12.18
C LEU A 25 6.08 -11.42 -12.44
N TRP A 26 5.52 -11.71 -13.61
CA TRP A 26 5.14 -13.05 -14.04
C TRP A 26 5.60 -13.32 -15.47
N ARG A 27 5.79 -14.60 -15.80
CA ARG A 27 6.04 -15.07 -17.17
C ARG A 27 4.75 -15.65 -17.77
N PRO A 28 4.51 -15.50 -19.09
CA PRO A 28 5.34 -14.75 -20.05
C PRO A 28 5.26 -13.22 -19.91
N HIS A 29 4.21 -12.72 -19.26
CA HIS A 29 4.03 -11.31 -18.89
C HIS A 29 3.15 -11.22 -17.63
N PRO A 30 3.13 -10.07 -16.92
CA PRO A 30 2.19 -9.80 -15.82
C PRO A 30 0.71 -9.86 -16.24
N PHE A 31 -0.16 -10.03 -15.24
CA PHE A 31 -1.57 -9.69 -15.37
C PHE A 31 -1.77 -8.20 -15.08
N TYR A 32 -2.63 -7.55 -15.86
CA TYR A 32 -2.98 -6.14 -15.68
C TYR A 32 -4.42 -6.04 -15.18
N ALA A 33 -4.62 -5.53 -13.96
CA ALA A 33 -5.96 -5.32 -13.39
C ALA A 33 -6.63 -4.05 -13.97
N VAL A 34 -7.96 -4.08 -14.14
CA VAL A 34 -8.76 -2.90 -14.55
C VAL A 34 -9.83 -2.52 -13.55
N ARG A 35 -10.33 -3.47 -12.75
CA ARG A 35 -11.36 -3.23 -11.75
C ARG A 35 -11.21 -4.19 -10.58
N GLY A 36 -11.40 -3.70 -9.37
CA GLY A 36 -11.58 -4.52 -8.17
C GLY A 36 -12.92 -4.20 -7.51
N GLU A 37 -13.59 -5.22 -6.98
CA GLU A 37 -14.85 -5.07 -6.23
C GLU A 37 -14.99 -6.20 -5.20
N GLY A 38 -15.08 -5.84 -3.91
CA GLY A 38 -15.09 -6.81 -2.82
C GLY A 38 -13.85 -7.70 -2.87
N CYS A 39 -14.04 -9.01 -2.91
CA CYS A 39 -12.94 -9.98 -3.04
C CYS A 39 -12.57 -10.32 -4.50
N TYR A 40 -13.07 -9.60 -5.51
CA TYR A 40 -12.83 -9.92 -6.91
C TYR A 40 -11.96 -8.87 -7.62
N VAL A 41 -11.13 -9.35 -8.54
CA VAL A 41 -10.35 -8.52 -9.48
C VAL A 41 -10.66 -8.95 -10.91
N THR A 42 -10.89 -7.98 -11.79
CA THR A 42 -11.05 -8.17 -13.24
C THR A 42 -9.83 -7.63 -13.96
N ASP A 43 -9.25 -8.43 -14.85
CA ASP A 43 -8.09 -8.03 -15.66
C ASP A 43 -8.47 -7.33 -16.98
N VAL A 44 -7.46 -6.85 -17.71
CA VAL A 44 -7.60 -6.16 -19.01
C VAL A 44 -8.22 -7.02 -20.11
N GLU A 45 -8.25 -8.35 -19.93
CA GLU A 45 -8.89 -9.31 -20.84
C GLU A 45 -10.34 -9.61 -20.41
N GLY A 46 -10.82 -8.99 -19.33
CA GLY A 46 -12.17 -9.20 -18.79
C GLY A 46 -12.29 -10.43 -17.88
N VAL A 47 -11.20 -11.11 -17.56
CA VAL A 47 -11.24 -12.31 -16.70
C VAL A 47 -11.35 -11.89 -15.24
N ARG A 48 -12.44 -12.31 -14.58
CA ARG A 48 -12.72 -12.06 -13.17
C ARG A 48 -12.16 -13.19 -12.30
N ARG A 49 -11.37 -12.84 -11.28
CA ARG A 49 -10.71 -13.77 -10.35
C ARG A 49 -11.08 -13.43 -8.91
N LEU A 50 -11.16 -14.46 -8.07
CA LEU A 50 -11.22 -14.31 -6.62
C LEU A 50 -9.81 -13.99 -6.11
N ASP A 51 -9.66 -12.87 -5.40
CA ASP A 51 -8.39 -12.35 -4.90
C ASP A 51 -8.11 -12.85 -3.48
N PHE A 52 -7.18 -13.80 -3.38
CA PHE A 52 -6.65 -14.29 -2.11
C PHE A 52 -5.37 -13.57 -1.66
N ALA A 53 -4.77 -12.74 -2.52
CA ALA A 53 -3.55 -12.00 -2.18
C ALA A 53 -3.87 -10.71 -1.44
N ASN A 54 -4.98 -10.05 -1.79
CA ASN A 54 -5.53 -8.87 -1.13
C ASN A 54 -4.49 -7.75 -0.92
N ASN A 55 -3.74 -7.47 -1.99
CA ASN A 55 -2.54 -6.63 -1.99
C ASN A 55 -1.57 -6.94 -0.83
N MET A 56 -1.20 -8.20 -0.67
CA MET A 56 -0.34 -8.69 0.40
C MET A 56 -0.86 -8.29 1.78
N CYS A 57 -2.14 -8.62 2.03
CA CYS A 57 -2.89 -8.35 3.26
C CYS A 57 -3.20 -6.87 3.57
N SER A 58 -2.74 -5.91 2.78
CA SER A 58 -2.99 -4.48 3.05
C SER A 58 -4.44 -4.04 2.79
N LEU A 59 -5.15 -4.74 1.91
CA LEU A 59 -6.55 -4.42 1.57
C LEU A 59 -7.55 -5.24 2.38
N ILE A 60 -7.40 -5.36 3.70
CA ILE A 60 -8.21 -6.28 4.54
C ILE A 60 -9.74 -6.20 4.34
N HIS A 61 -10.26 -5.03 3.93
CA HIS A 61 -11.68 -4.80 3.64
C HIS A 61 -12.12 -5.13 2.20
N GLY A 62 -11.21 -5.63 1.36
CA GLY A 62 -11.42 -5.87 -0.06
C GLY A 62 -11.30 -4.60 -0.91
N HIS A 63 -11.52 -4.78 -2.22
CA HIS A 63 -11.46 -3.73 -3.22
C HIS A 63 -12.71 -2.85 -3.18
N ALA A 64 -12.52 -1.53 -3.31
CA ALA A 64 -13.59 -0.54 -3.44
C ALA A 64 -14.67 -0.62 -2.32
N HIS A 65 -14.26 -0.87 -1.08
CA HIS A 65 -15.20 -0.89 0.06
C HIS A 65 -15.98 0.43 0.15
N PRO A 66 -17.33 0.43 0.10
CA PRO A 66 -18.12 1.65 -0.09
C PRO A 66 -17.84 2.75 0.94
N ALA A 67 -17.73 2.40 2.22
CA ALA A 67 -17.45 3.38 3.28
C ALA A 67 -16.05 4.01 3.13
N ILE A 68 -15.04 3.24 2.72
CA ILE A 68 -13.67 3.74 2.56
C ILE A 68 -13.63 4.70 1.36
N VAL A 69 -14.24 4.31 0.25
CA VAL A 69 -14.30 5.15 -0.97
C VAL A 69 -15.03 6.46 -0.67
N ALA A 70 -16.18 6.41 0.01
CA ALA A 70 -16.93 7.62 0.36
C ALA A 70 -16.11 8.58 1.22
N THR A 71 -15.47 8.09 2.30
CA THR A 71 -14.63 8.91 3.19
C THR A 71 -13.41 9.48 2.46
N LEU A 72 -12.76 8.71 1.58
CA LEU A 72 -11.64 9.22 0.78
C LEU A 72 -12.08 10.33 -0.17
N CYS A 73 -13.23 10.19 -0.83
CA CYS A 73 -13.78 11.21 -1.72
C CYS A 73 -14.11 12.50 -0.96
N GLU A 74 -14.75 12.40 0.20
CA GLU A 74 -15.04 13.54 1.06
C GLU A 74 -13.76 14.24 1.50
N GLN A 75 -12.76 13.49 1.97
CA GLN A 75 -11.52 14.09 2.43
C GLN A 75 -10.72 14.74 1.29
N ALA A 76 -10.72 14.14 0.10
CA ALA A 76 -10.06 14.72 -1.06
C ALA A 76 -10.63 16.11 -1.44
N GLN A 77 -11.92 16.36 -1.20
CA GLN A 77 -12.54 17.68 -1.41
C GLN A 77 -12.05 18.73 -0.41
N ARG A 78 -11.59 18.30 0.77
CA ARG A 78 -11.04 19.19 1.82
C ARG A 78 -9.53 19.44 1.62
N GLY A 79 -8.84 18.55 0.91
CA GLY A 79 -7.40 18.58 0.64
C GLY A 79 -6.67 17.36 1.20
N THR A 80 -5.46 17.09 0.69
CA THR A 80 -4.77 15.81 0.90
C THR A 80 -3.39 15.91 1.53
N ALA A 81 -2.67 17.03 1.33
CA ALA A 81 -1.31 17.20 1.82
C ALA A 81 -1.07 18.65 2.23
N PHE A 82 -1.13 18.91 3.53
CA PHE A 82 -0.89 20.22 4.11
C PHE A 82 0.52 20.31 4.71
N THR A 83 1.05 21.53 4.79
CA THR A 83 2.25 21.84 5.60
C THR A 83 1.92 22.17 7.06
N PHE A 84 0.66 21.93 7.46
CA PHE A 84 0.13 22.16 8.80
C PHE A 84 -0.34 20.84 9.41
N ALA A 85 -0.37 20.78 10.74
CA ALA A 85 -0.93 19.65 11.48
C ALA A 85 -2.45 19.50 11.24
N THR A 86 -2.97 18.28 11.40
CA THR A 86 -4.39 17.96 11.19
C THR A 86 -4.97 17.17 12.35
N GLU A 87 -6.21 17.43 12.74
CA GLU A 87 -6.88 16.69 13.83
C GLU A 87 -6.97 15.18 13.56
N ILE A 88 -7.06 14.78 12.28
CA ILE A 88 -7.11 13.37 11.86
C ILE A 88 -5.84 12.61 12.26
N GLU A 89 -4.66 13.26 12.23
CA GLU A 89 -3.41 12.61 12.61
C GLU A 89 -3.39 12.28 14.11
N VAL A 90 -3.93 13.17 14.94
CA VAL A 90 -4.03 12.99 16.40
C VAL A 90 -5.02 11.89 16.71
N ALA A 91 -6.23 11.97 16.16
CA ALA A 91 -7.27 10.97 16.39
C ALA A 91 -6.83 9.56 15.96
N TYR A 92 -6.09 9.45 14.84
CA TYR A 92 -5.58 8.16 14.40
C TYR A 92 -4.45 7.63 15.28
N ALA A 93 -3.56 8.51 15.76
CA ALA A 93 -2.51 8.13 16.70
C ALA A 93 -3.09 7.62 18.02
N GLU A 94 -4.07 8.34 18.60
CA GLU A 94 -4.78 7.93 19.81
C GLU A 94 -5.45 6.58 19.64
N TYR A 95 -6.16 6.39 18.52
CA TYR A 95 -6.83 5.13 18.20
C TYR A 95 -5.85 3.94 18.14
N LEU A 96 -4.67 4.12 17.54
CA LEU A 96 -3.66 3.07 17.45
C LEU A 96 -2.97 2.79 18.80
N CYS A 97 -2.61 3.84 19.54
CA CYS A 97 -2.02 3.70 20.88
C CYS A 97 -2.98 2.99 21.85
N ALA A 98 -4.29 3.24 21.75
CA ALA A 98 -5.30 2.57 22.57
C ALA A 98 -5.43 1.05 22.30
N ARG A 99 -4.94 0.54 21.15
CA ARG A 99 -5.05 -0.89 20.80
C ARG A 99 -4.06 -1.79 21.54
N SER A 100 -2.98 -1.24 22.10
CA SER A 100 -1.98 -2.02 22.82
C SER A 100 -1.25 -1.17 23.86
N PRO A 101 -1.11 -1.65 25.11
CA PRO A 101 -0.40 -0.91 26.15
C PRO A 101 1.09 -0.69 25.82
N SER A 102 1.67 -1.44 24.88
CA SER A 102 3.05 -1.24 24.44
C SER A 102 3.25 -0.08 23.46
N PHE A 103 2.18 0.54 22.96
CA PHE A 103 2.24 1.66 22.02
C PHE A 103 2.03 2.99 22.76
N GLU A 104 3.05 3.46 23.47
CA GLU A 104 3.00 4.73 24.22
C GLU A 104 2.99 5.96 23.31
N LYS A 105 3.76 5.92 22.22
CA LYS A 105 3.86 6.99 21.21
C LYS A 105 4.05 6.38 19.82
N ILE A 106 3.57 7.08 18.79
CA ILE A 106 3.68 6.64 17.40
C ILE A 106 4.13 7.79 16.50
N ARG A 107 4.81 7.45 15.40
CA ARG A 107 5.14 8.37 14.31
C ARG A 107 4.79 7.70 12.98
N PHE A 108 4.00 8.37 12.15
CA PHE A 108 3.61 7.85 10.85
C PHE A 108 4.73 7.98 9.81
N VAL A 109 4.75 7.04 8.87
CA VAL A 109 5.62 6.96 7.69
C VAL A 109 4.82 6.35 6.55
N ASN A 110 5.37 6.37 5.33
CA ASN A 110 4.62 6.02 4.12
C ASN A 110 4.71 4.53 3.76
N SER A 111 5.59 3.76 4.42
CA SER A 111 5.74 2.33 4.15
C SER A 111 6.24 1.55 5.35
N GLY A 112 6.00 0.22 5.33
CA GLY A 112 6.60 -0.70 6.30
C GLY A 112 8.13 -0.70 6.24
N THR A 113 8.72 -0.51 5.05
CA THR A 113 10.17 -0.38 4.89
C THR A 113 10.70 0.85 5.64
N GLU A 114 10.06 2.01 5.49
CA GLU A 114 10.41 3.22 6.24
C GLU A 114 10.22 3.03 7.76
N ALA A 115 9.17 2.30 8.17
CA ALA A 115 8.91 2.04 9.57
C ALA A 115 10.05 1.22 10.21
N VAL A 116 10.47 0.13 9.56
CA VAL A 116 11.60 -0.69 10.03
C VAL A 116 12.91 0.08 9.99
N MET A 117 13.17 0.86 8.92
CA MET A 117 14.37 1.71 8.85
C MET A 117 14.40 2.75 9.98
N ALA A 118 13.26 3.39 10.29
CA ALA A 118 13.14 4.34 11.38
C ALA A 118 13.34 3.68 12.74
N ALA A 119 12.76 2.49 12.95
CA ALA A 119 12.90 1.72 14.18
C ALA A 119 14.37 1.32 14.43
N ILE A 120 15.08 0.83 13.39
CA ILE A 120 16.51 0.50 13.48
C ILE A 120 17.33 1.74 13.86
N LYS A 121 17.07 2.88 13.21
CA LYS A 121 17.76 4.14 13.54
C LYS A 121 17.51 4.56 14.99
N ALA A 122 16.27 4.51 15.45
CA ALA A 122 15.90 4.82 16.83
C ALA A 122 16.59 3.87 17.83
N ALA A 123 16.58 2.56 17.56
CA ALA A 123 17.23 1.57 18.43
C ALA A 123 18.75 1.78 18.53
N ARG A 124 19.43 2.09 17.42
CA ARG A 124 20.86 2.42 17.42
C ARG A 124 21.15 3.71 18.19
N ALA A 125 20.38 4.76 17.96
CA ALA A 125 20.54 6.04 18.65
C ALA A 125 20.31 5.89 20.17
N PHE A 126 19.32 5.09 20.56
CA PHE A 126 19.02 4.82 21.96
C PHE A 126 20.09 3.97 22.66
N THR A 127 20.63 2.95 21.98
CA THR A 127 21.55 1.98 22.60
C THR A 127 23.03 2.24 22.38
N GLY A 128 23.40 3.05 21.38
CA GLY A 128 24.78 3.25 20.92
C GLY A 128 25.41 2.05 20.20
N ARG A 129 24.63 0.99 19.91
CA ARG A 129 25.13 -0.26 19.29
C ARG A 129 24.88 -0.26 17.78
N PHE A 130 25.82 -0.78 16.98
CA PHE A 130 25.69 -0.80 15.51
C PHE A 130 25.06 -2.10 14.96
N LYS A 131 25.33 -3.23 15.63
CA LYS A 131 24.89 -4.57 15.18
C LYS A 131 23.39 -4.74 15.37
N ILE A 132 22.72 -5.28 14.35
CA ILE A 132 21.33 -5.74 14.38
C ILE A 132 21.37 -7.27 14.23
N ALA A 133 20.52 -7.98 14.99
CA ALA A 133 20.45 -9.43 14.98
C ALA A 133 19.71 -9.97 13.75
#